data_AF-A0A1Y1CI94-F1
#
_entry.id   AF-A0A1Y1CI94-F1
#
_cell.length_a   1.000
_cell.length_b   1.000
_cell.length_c   1.000
_cell.angle_alpha   90.00
_cell.angle_beta   90.00
_cell.angle_gamma   90.00
#
_symmetry.space_group_name_H-M   'P 1'
#
loop_
_entity.id
_entity.type
_entity.pdbx_description
1 polymer ?
#
loop_
_entity_poly.entity_id
_entity_poly.type
_entity_poly.pdbx_seq_one_letter_code
_entity_poly.pdbx_strand_id
1 'polypeptide(L)'
;MVLNIYNELNLSKRIIRAGFFVQELMDQHGIKHLDLEKKFEKSTITTQLRVLEYYLHSLNSSYKDFGTKKTVIQRLITIENVLAEYGYQNKLSVI
;
A
#
# COMPACT_ATOMS: atom_id res chain seq x y z
N MET A 1 -9.45 12.70 -21.78
CA MET A 1 -10.14 12.49 -20.50
C MET A 1 -10.26 11.02 -20.07
N VAL A 2 -10.28 10.05 -21.01
CA VAL A 2 -10.39 8.60 -20.71
C VAL A 2 -9.11 8.01 -20.09
N LEU A 3 -7.92 8.48 -20.48
CA LEU A 3 -6.64 7.98 -19.94
C LEU A 3 -6.48 8.17 -18.42
N ASN A 4 -6.96 9.29 -17.87
CA ASN A 4 -6.82 9.57 -16.45
C ASN A 4 -7.67 8.63 -15.60
N ILE A 5 -8.89 8.31 -16.05
CA ILE A 5 -9.81 7.40 -15.35
C ILE A 5 -9.23 5.97 -15.33
N TYR A 6 -8.64 5.53 -16.45
CA TYR A 6 -8.00 4.21 -16.51
C TYR A 6 -6.79 4.11 -15.57
N ASN A 7 -6.00 5.19 -15.49
CA ASN A 7 -4.82 5.25 -14.64
C ASN A 7 -5.21 5.31 -13.15
N GLU A 8 -6.26 6.05 -12.78
CA GLU A 8 -6.78 6.09 -11.41
C GLU A 8 -7.39 4.76 -10.96
N LEU A 9 -8.15 4.08 -11.84
CA LEU A 9 -8.69 2.74 -11.55
C LEU A 9 -7.59 1.71 -11.34
N ASN A 10 -6.54 1.73 -12.17
CA ASN A 10 -5.38 0.86 -12.00
C ASN A 10 -4.66 1.14 -10.68
N LEU A 11 -4.49 2.41 -10.35
CA LEU A 11 -3.82 2.84 -9.13
C LEU A 11 -4.60 2.44 -7.87
N SER A 12 -5.93 2.59 -7.87
CA SER A 12 -6.78 2.14 -6.77
C SER A 12 -6.71 0.62 -6.56
N LYS A 13 -6.75 -0.17 -7.64
CA LYS A 13 -6.61 -1.64 -7.57
C LYS A 13 -5.27 -2.07 -6.96
N ARG A 14 -4.17 -1.43 -7.37
CA ARG A 14 -2.84 -1.70 -6.82
C ARG A 14 -2.74 -1.36 -5.34
N ILE A 15 -3.34 -0.24 -4.90
CA ILE A 15 -3.38 0.15 -3.48
C ILE A 15 -4.17 -0.86 -2.65
N ILE A 16 -5.34 -1.29 -3.12
CA ILE A 16 -6.15 -2.30 -2.42
C ILE A 16 -5.36 -3.61 -2.29
N ARG A 17 -4.69 -4.04 -3.37
CA ARG A 17 -3.85 -5.24 -3.36
C ARG A 17 -2.68 -5.10 -2.38
N ALA A 18 -1.99 -3.96 -2.37
CA ALA A 18 -0.93 -3.69 -1.41
C ALA A 18 -1.47 -3.71 0.04
N GLY A 19 -2.68 -3.19 0.26
CA GLY A 19 -3.35 -3.26 1.56
C GLY A 19 -3.63 -4.69 2.02
N PHE A 20 -4.09 -5.56 1.12
CA PHE A 20 -4.27 -6.97 1.45
C PHE A 20 -2.96 -7.62 1.93
N PHE A 21 -1.84 -7.39 1.23
CA PHE A 21 -0.55 -7.96 1.63
C PHE A 21 0.01 -7.36 2.91
N VAL A 22 -0.18 -6.05 3.14
CA VAL A 22 0.19 -5.42 4.41
C VAL A 22 -0.64 -6.02 5.55
N GLN A 23 -1.93 -6.25 5.35
CA GLN A 23 -2.78 -6.90 6.36
C GLN A 23 -2.30 -8.32 6.66
N GLU A 24 -2.06 -9.12 5.62
CA GLU A 24 -1.52 -10.49 5.76
C GLU A 24 -0.18 -10.50 6.52
N LEU A 25 0.71 -9.53 6.25
CA LEU A 25 1.96 -9.37 7.00
C LEU A 25 1.73 -8.99 8.46
N MET A 26 0.80 -8.08 8.74
CA MET A 26 0.46 -7.70 10.11
C MET A 26 -0.06 -8.91 10.90
N ASP A 27 -0.97 -9.68 10.30
CA ASP A 27 -1.51 -10.92 10.87
C ASP A 27 -0.39 -11.93 11.17
N GLN A 28 0.54 -12.14 10.24
CA GLN A 28 1.70 -13.02 10.42
C GLN A 28 2.61 -12.60 11.57
N HIS A 29 2.74 -11.29 11.82
CA HIS A 29 3.59 -10.74 12.89
C HIS A 29 2.81 -10.49 14.20
N GLY A 30 1.52 -10.83 14.25
CA GLY A 30 0.66 -10.61 15.42
C GLY A 30 0.46 -9.13 15.78
N ILE A 31 0.67 -8.22 14.82
CA ILE A 31 0.52 -6.78 15.03
C ILE A 31 -0.97 -6.44 14.94
N LYS A 32 -1.51 -5.75 15.96
CA LYS A 32 -2.90 -5.28 15.89
C LYS A 32 -3.04 -4.23 14.79
N HIS A 33 -3.85 -4.52 13.79
CA HIS A 33 -4.16 -3.62 12.70
C HIS A 33 -5.67 -3.38 12.58
N LEU A 34 -6.04 -2.34 11.85
CA LEU A 34 -7.42 -2.09 11.45
C LEU A 34 -7.80 -3.02 10.29
N ASP A 35 -9.10 -3.22 10.10
CA ASP A 35 -9.64 -3.81 8.88
C ASP A 35 -9.40 -2.84 7.71
N LEU A 36 -8.37 -3.12 6.90
CA LEU A 36 -7.94 -2.23 5.83
C LEU A 36 -8.98 -2.17 4.70
N GLU A 37 -9.69 -3.26 4.45
CA GLU A 37 -10.74 -3.34 3.44
C GLU A 37 -11.86 -2.34 3.78
N LYS A 38 -12.44 -2.43 4.98
CA LYS A 38 -13.46 -1.48 5.44
C LYS A 38 -12.95 -0.04 5.50
N LYS A 39 -11.68 0.15 5.88
CA LYS A 39 -11.08 1.49 5.95
C LYS A 39 -10.95 2.08 4.55
N PHE A 40 -10.56 1.29 3.56
CA PHE A 40 -10.27 1.76 2.21
C PHE A 40 -11.52 2.18 1.45
N GLU A 41 -12.66 1.52 1.65
CA GLU A 41 -13.96 1.88 1.05
C GLU A 41 -14.36 3.34 1.29
N LYS A 42 -14.05 3.88 2.47
CA LYS A 42 -14.45 5.24 2.89
C LYS A 42 -13.32 6.26 2.83
N SER A 43 -12.12 5.84 2.42
CA SER A 43 -10.91 6.66 2.51
C SER A 43 -10.41 7.10 1.14
N THR A 44 -9.85 8.30 1.07
CA THR A 44 -9.17 8.79 -0.14
C THR A 44 -7.88 8.01 -0.40
N ILE A 45 -7.44 7.93 -1.66
CA ILE A 45 -6.18 7.29 -2.10
C ILE A 45 -4.98 7.71 -1.24
N THR A 46 -4.85 9.01 -0.95
CA THR A 46 -3.77 9.55 -0.12
C THR A 46 -3.80 9.01 1.31
N THR A 47 -5.00 8.81 1.86
CA THR A 47 -5.21 8.26 3.20
C THR A 47 -4.89 6.77 3.22
N GLN A 48 -5.36 6.03 2.22
CA GLN A 48 -5.06 4.60 2.06
C GLN A 48 -3.54 4.37 2.06
N LEU A 49 -2.79 5.11 1.22
CA LEU A 49 -1.33 5.03 1.17
C LEU A 49 -0.66 5.36 2.50
N ARG A 50 -1.16 6.37 3.22
CA ARG A 50 -0.58 6.76 4.52
C ARG A 50 -0.77 5.69 5.59
N VAL A 51 -1.90 4.98 5.55
CA VAL A 51 -2.14 3.83 6.44
C VAL A 51 -1.18 2.68 6.12
N LEU A 52 -0.94 2.40 4.83
CA LEU A 52 0.04 1.38 4.42
C LEU A 52 1.45 1.71 4.87
N GLU A 53 1.89 2.96 4.66
CA GLU A 53 3.19 3.45 5.13
C GLU A 53 3.36 3.28 6.64
N TYR A 54 2.32 3.59 7.40
CA TYR A 54 2.32 3.44 8.85
C TYR A 54 2.51 1.98 9.29
N TYR A 55 1.78 1.06 8.67
CA TYR A 55 1.91 -0.36 9.00
C TYR A 55 3.23 -0.95 8.52
N LEU A 56 3.73 -0.58 7.34
CA LEU A 56 5.05 -1.01 6.88
C LEU A 56 6.18 -0.50 7.78
N HIS A 57 6.07 0.72 8.32
CA HIS A 57 7.01 1.19 9.33
C HIS A 57 6.96 0.41 10.63
N SER A 58 5.76 -0.01 11.03
CA SER A 58 5.58 -0.84 12.22
C SER A 58 6.22 -2.22 12.06
N LEU A 59 6.28 -2.76 10.83
CA LEU A 59 6.99 -4.01 10.50
C LEU A 59 8.50 -3.81 10.35
N ASN A 60 8.88 -2.70 9.74
CA ASN A 60 10.26 -2.40 9.38
C ASN A 60 10.62 -0.98 9.84
N SER A 61 11.36 -0.89 10.95
CA SER A 61 11.89 0.38 11.45
C SER A 61 12.78 1.12 10.44
N SER A 62 13.24 0.44 9.38
CA SER A 62 14.01 1.04 8.28
C SER A 62 13.13 1.73 7.23
N TYR A 63 11.81 1.51 7.24
CA TYR A 63 10.86 2.22 6.39
C TYR A 63 10.72 3.66 6.89
N LYS A 64 11.50 4.60 6.34
CA LYS A 64 11.53 6.00 6.79
C LYS A 64 10.75 6.96 5.88
N ASP A 65 10.01 6.43 4.91
CA ASP A 65 9.44 7.22 3.82
C ASP A 65 8.10 7.89 4.18
N PHE A 66 8.02 8.51 5.37
CA PHE A 66 6.87 9.31 5.78
C PHE A 66 6.98 10.74 5.27
N GLY A 67 5.94 11.18 4.56
CA GLY A 67 5.72 12.62 4.37
C GLY A 67 6.70 13.34 3.44
N THR A 68 7.53 12.62 2.68
CA THR A 68 8.27 13.22 1.57
C THR A 68 7.26 13.72 0.51
N LYS A 69 7.59 14.81 -0.22
CA LYS A 69 6.77 15.35 -1.33
C LYS A 69 6.81 14.41 -2.55
N LYS A 70 6.42 13.15 -2.35
CA LYS A 70 6.36 12.12 -3.38
C LYS A 70 4.96 12.05 -3.94
N THR A 71 4.89 11.81 -5.25
CA THR A 71 3.62 11.54 -5.94
C THR A 71 3.01 10.24 -5.41
N VAL A 72 1.69 10.10 -5.57
CA VAL A 72 0.94 8.89 -5.22
C VAL A 72 1.58 7.63 -5.82
N ILE A 73 2.03 7.72 -7.08
CA ILE A 73 2.70 6.62 -7.80
C ILE A 73 4.04 6.26 -7.14
N GLN A 74 4.87 7.25 -6.81
CA GLN A 74 6.16 7.00 -6.16
C GLN A 74 5.99 6.36 -4.78
N ARG A 75 5.00 6.82 -4.00
CA ARG A 75 4.67 6.24 -2.69
C ARG A 75 4.23 4.78 -2.83
N LEU A 76 3.39 4.49 -3.81
CA LEU A 76 2.96 3.13 -4.11
C LEU A 76 4.12 2.24 -4.53
N ILE A 77 5.02 2.71 -5.39
CA ILE A 77 6.21 1.95 -5.80
C ILE A 77 7.10 1.64 -4.58
N THR A 78 7.31 2.59 -3.66
CA THR A 78 8.06 2.30 -2.42
C THR A 78 7.39 1.19 -1.61
N ILE A 79 6.07 1.27 -1.42
CA ILE A 79 5.29 0.24 -0.70
C ILE A 79 5.45 -1.12 -1.37
N GLU A 80 5.31 -1.18 -2.69
CA GLU A 80 5.44 -2.41 -3.47
C GLU A 80 6.85 -3.00 -3.40
N ASN A 81 7.89 -2.16 -3.44
CA ASN A 81 9.28 -2.61 -3.30
C ASN A 81 9.53 -3.22 -1.92
N VAL A 82 9.00 -2.61 -0.86
CA VAL A 82 9.14 -3.14 0.50
C VAL A 82 8.37 -4.44 0.64
N LEU A 83 7.15 -4.53 0.11
CA LEU A 83 6.41 -5.79 0.04
C LEU A 83 7.14 -6.86 -0.79
N ALA A 84 7.89 -6.48 -1.83
CA ALA A 84 8.72 -7.39 -2.59
C ALA A 84 9.89 -7.95 -1.76
N GLU A 85 10.50 -7.16 -0.87
CA GLU A 85 11.50 -7.65 0.10
C GLU A 85 10.91 -8.72 1.04
N TYR A 86 9.61 -8.63 1.35
CA TYR A 86 8.87 -9.65 2.10
C TYR A 86 8.36 -10.84 1.24
N GLY A 87 8.73 -10.91 -0.04
CA GLY A 87 8.39 -12.04 -0.93
C GLY A 87 7.09 -11.89 -1.73
N TYR A 88 6.41 -10.73 -1.69
CA TYR A 88 5.17 -10.49 -2.44
C TYR A 88 5.41 -10.02 -3.90
N GLN A 89 6.66 -10.01 -4.38
CA GLN A 89 7.07 -9.51 -5.69
C GLN A 89 6.25 -10.08 -6.87
N ASN A 90 5.99 -11.38 -6.86
CA ASN A 90 5.23 -12.07 -7.91
C ASN A 90 3.73 -11.74 -7.91
N LYS A 91 3.17 -11.37 -6.75
CA LYS A 91 1.75 -11.04 -6.61
C LYS A 91 1.46 -9.56 -6.92
N LEU A 92 2.48 -8.71 -6.84
CA LEU A 92 2.41 -7.27 -7.15
C LEU A 92 2.54 -6.97 -8.65
N SER A 93 3.26 -7.82 -9.38
CA SER A 93 3.59 -7.61 -10.81
C SER A 93 2.47 -7.96 -11.80
N VAL A 94 1.32 -8.47 -11.34
CA VAL A 94 0.18 -8.79 -12.23
C VAL A 94 -0.56 -7.49 -12.57
N ILE A 95 -0.09 -6.83 -13.64
CA ILE A 95 -0.74 -5.74 -14.39
C ILE A 95 -1.80 -6.33 -15.32
#